data_AF-A0A7X9FZ55-F1
#
_entry.id   AF-A0A7X9FZ55-F1
#
_cell.length_a   1.000
_cell.length_b   1.000
_cell.length_c   1.000
_cell.angle_alpha   90.00
_cell.angle_beta   90.00
_cell.angle_gamma   90.00
#
_symmetry.space_group_name_H-M   'P 1'
#
loop_
_entity.id
_entity.type
_entity.pdbx_description
1 polymer ?
#
loop_
_entity_poly.entity_id
_entity_poly.type
_entity_poly.pdbx_seq_one_letter_code
_entity_poly.pdbx_strand_id
1 'polypeptide(L)' 'MYSLKEQFYDGQGILRNPGERYLDKEGISREPGEDFVDYLGILRGAGEEFYDSQSILRQPGESFYDGAGNLRER' A
#
# COMPACT_ATOMS: atom_id res chain seq x y z
N MET A 1 0.80 -1.62 0.00
CA MET A 1 0.45 -0.24 -0.41
C MET A 1 1.36 0.71 0.32
N TYR A 2 1.87 1.73 -0.37
CA TYR A 2 2.84 2.66 0.19
C TYR A 2 2.56 4.08 -0.30
N SER A 3 3.03 5.06 0.47
CA SER A 3 3.10 6.45 0.08
C SER A 3 4.56 6.86 -0.16
N LEU A 4 4.79 7.65 -1.21
CA LEU A 4 6.07 8.34 -1.43
C LEU A 4 6.06 9.80 -0.93
N LYS A 5 4.95 10.27 -0.36
CA LYS A 5 4.77 11.68 0.01
C LYS A 5 4.60 11.91 1.51
N GLU A 6 3.96 10.99 2.22
CA GLU A 6 3.69 11.11 3.66
C GLU A 6 3.80 9.77 4.39
N GLN A 7 3.74 9.79 5.72
CA GLN A 7 3.76 8.57 6.51
C GLN A 7 2.47 7.76 6.32
N PHE A 8 2.59 6.45 6.33
CA PHE A 8 1.46 5.53 6.13
C PHE A 8 1.62 4.27 6.98
N TYR A 9 0.51 3.61 7.31
CA TYR A 9 0.53 2.27 7.90
C TYR A 9 0.57 1.20 6.80
N ASP A 10 1.55 0.29 6.85
CA ASP A 10 1.70 -0.78 5.85
C ASP A 10 0.66 -1.91 6.00
N GLY A 11 0.79 -2.98 5.19
CA GLY A 11 -0.17 -4.09 5.19
C GLY A 11 -0.23 -4.90 6.50
N GLN A 12 0.73 -4.69 7.40
CA GLN A 12 0.79 -5.26 8.74
C GLN A 12 0.49 -4.24 9.84
N GLY A 13 0.09 -3.01 9.48
CA GLY A 13 -0.21 -1.95 10.44
C GLY A 13 1.02 -1.32 11.09
N ILE A 14 2.20 -1.40 10.46
CA ILE A 14 3.42 -0.74 10.94
C ILE A 14 3.51 0.64 10.29
N LEU A 15 3.77 1.68 11.09
CA LEU A 15 3.97 3.04 10.58
C LEU A 15 5.27 3.12 9.78
N ARG A 16 5.19 3.70 8.58
CA ARG A 16 6.31 3.84 7.66
C ARG A 16 6.57 5.27 7.23
N ASN A 17 7.83 5.62 6.98
CA ASN A 17 8.22 6.86 6.32
C ASN A 17 8.08 6.76 4.78
N PRO A 18 7.93 7.90 4.08
CA PRO A 18 7.88 7.90 2.62
C PRO A 18 9.11 7.23 1.99
N GLY A 19 8.88 6.33 1.03
CA GLY A 19 9.96 5.69 0.26
C GLY A 19 10.74 4.59 0.98
N GLU A 20 10.42 4.25 2.22
CA GLU A 20 11.08 3.15 2.92
C GLU A 20 10.46 1.78 2.57
N ARG A 21 11.17 0.71 2.92
CA ARG A 21 10.66 -0.67 2.77
C ARG A 21 9.44 -0.88 3.67
N TYR A 22 8.45 -1.58 3.15
CA TYR A 22 7.18 -1.82 3.84
C TYR A 22 6.81 -3.30 3.77
N LEU A 23 5.89 -3.73 4.63
CA LEU A 23 5.31 -5.07 4.54
C LEU A 23 4.00 -5.03 3.74
N ASP A 24 3.86 -5.90 2.75
CA ASP A 24 2.58 -6.07 2.05
C ASP A 24 1.55 -6.84 2.92
N LYS A 25 0.38 -7.13 2.35
CA LYS A 25 -0.71 -7.76 3.11
C LYS A 25 -0.36 -9.15 3.67
N GLU A 26 0.56 -9.86 3.02
CA GLU A 26 1.06 -11.17 3.44
C GLU A 26 2.29 -11.07 4.37
N GLY A 27 2.75 -9.86 4.67
CA GLY A 27 3.91 -9.64 5.54
C GLY A 27 5.25 -9.78 4.82
N ILE A 28 5.26 -9.72 3.49
CA ILE A 28 6.48 -9.76 2.69
C ILE A 28 7.08 -8.35 2.62
N SER A 29 8.38 -8.24 2.89
CA SER A 29 9.12 -6.97 2.78
C SER A 29 9.33 -6.59 1.32
N ARG A 30 8.88 -5.38 0.95
CA ARG A 30 8.92 -4.82 -0.40
C ARG A 30 9.62 -3.47 -0.43
N GLU A 31 10.28 -3.17 -1.54
CA GLU A 31 10.64 -1.80 -1.92
C GLU A 31 9.49 -1.11 -2.66
N PRO A 32 9.35 0.22 -2.56
CA PRO A 32 8.43 0.97 -3.41
C PRO A 32 8.70 0.69 -4.90
N GLY A 33 7.65 0.30 -5.64
CA GLY A 33 7.75 -0.05 -7.05
C GLY A 33 7.86 -1.54 -7.35
N GLU A 34 8.10 -2.39 -6.34
CA GLU A 34 8.00 -3.84 -6.51
C GLU A 34 6.54 -4.31 -6.57
N ASP A 35 6.33 -5.49 -7.16
CA ASP A 35 5.07 -6.20 -7.08
C ASP A 35 4.71 -6.48 -5.62
N PHE A 36 3.43 -6.39 -5.27
CA PHE A 36 2.96 -6.51 -3.90
C PHE A 36 1.60 -7.21 -3.84
N VAL A 37 1.26 -7.76 -2.67
CA VAL A 37 -0.09 -8.28 -2.42
C VAL A 37 -1.00 -7.17 -1.88
N ASP A 38 -2.11 -6.91 -2.58
CA ASP A 38 -3.12 -5.92 -2.17
C ASP A 38 -3.97 -6.40 -0.99
N TYR A 39 -4.90 -5.57 -0.50
CA TYR A 39 -5.67 -5.92 0.71
C TYR A 39 -6.63 -7.10 0.54
N LEU A 40 -6.95 -7.50 -0.69
CA LEU A 40 -7.77 -8.68 -0.97
C LEU A 40 -6.92 -9.94 -1.21
N GLY A 41 -5.60 -9.86 -1.05
CA GLY A 41 -4.72 -11.02 -1.25
C GLY A 41 -4.31 -11.25 -2.70
N ILE A 42 -4.47 -10.25 -3.57
CA ILE A 42 -4.14 -10.37 -5.01
C ILE A 42 -2.75 -9.79 -5.26
N LEU A 43 -1.89 -10.53 -5.97
CA LEU A 43 -0.59 -10.01 -6.43
C LEU A 43 -0.81 -8.97 -7.53
N ARG A 44 -0.22 -7.78 -7.36
CA ARG A 44 -0.32 -6.62 -8.24
C ARG A 44 1.05 -6.11 -8.65
N GLY A 45 1.15 -5.64 -9.89
CA GLY A 45 2.23 -4.75 -10.28
C GLY A 45 2.09 -3.37 -9.65
N ALA A 46 3.20 -2.67 -9.37
CA ALA A 46 3.15 -1.33 -8.77
C ALA A 46 2.38 -0.30 -9.62
N GLY A 47 2.30 -0.50 -10.94
CA GLY A 47 1.54 0.35 -11.88
C GLY A 47 0.10 -0.10 -12.14
N GLU A 48 -0.42 -1.11 -11.43
CA GLU A 48 -1.77 -1.63 -11.63
C GLU A 48 -2.79 -1.03 -10.63
N GLU A 49 -4.07 -1.19 -10.95
CA GLU A 49 -5.15 -0.97 -10.00
C GLU A 49 -5.06 -1.97 -8.84
N PHE A 50 -5.48 -1.55 -7.66
CA PHE A 50 -5.36 -2.36 -6.45
C PHE A 50 -6.52 -2.07 -5.49
N TYR A 51 -6.78 -2.99 -4.55
CA TYR A 51 -7.73 -2.78 -3.46
C TYR A 51 -7.03 -2.26 -2.20
N ASP A 52 -7.50 -1.13 -1.67
CA ASP A 52 -7.03 -0.53 -0.41
C ASP A 52 -7.61 -1.20 0.85
N SER A 53 -7.25 -0.70 2.04
CA SER A 53 -7.65 -1.34 3.30
C SER A 53 -9.16 -1.33 3.57
N GLN A 54 -9.91 -0.52 2.81
CA GLN A 54 -11.37 -0.50 2.83
C GLN A 54 -11.98 -1.28 1.67
N SER A 55 -11.19 -2.09 0.97
CA SER A 55 -11.59 -2.87 -0.21
C SER A 55 -12.10 -2.02 -1.37
N ILE A 56 -11.62 -0.76 -1.47
CA ILE A 56 -11.95 0.13 -2.58
C ILE A 56 -10.89 -0.06 -3.68
N LEU A 57 -11.34 -0.25 -4.93
CA LEU A 57 -10.45 -0.30 -6.08
C LEU A 57 -9.91 1.11 -6.40
N ARG A 58 -8.58 1.24 -6.51
CA ARG A 58 -7.88 2.50 -6.74
C ARG A 58 -7.06 2.45 -8.01
N GLN A 59 -7.02 3.56 -8.75
CA GLN A 59 -6.08 3.74 -9.85
C GLN A 59 -4.66 3.99 -9.33
N PRO A 60 -3.63 3.73 -10.16
CA PRO A 60 -2.27 4.15 -9.88
C PRO A 60 -2.17 5.66 -9.60
N GLY A 61 -1.53 6.01 -8.48
CA GLY A 61 -1.35 7.40 -8.04
C GLY A 61 -2.54 8.04 -7.31
N GLU A 62 -3.71 7.40 -7.22
CA GLU A 62 -4.82 7.90 -6.42
C GLU A 62 -4.56 7.78 -4.91
N SER A 63 -5.19 8.66 -4.14
CA SER A 63 -5.22 8.52 -2.68
C SER A 63 -5.92 7.21 -2.28
N PHE A 64 -5.46 6.61 -1.18
CA PHE A 64 -5.90 5.29 -0.72
C PHE A 64 -6.02 5.25 0.81
N TYR A 65 -6.76 4.29 1.35
CA TYR A 65 -6.77 4.03 2.78
C TYR A 65 -5.62 3.10 3.19
N ASP A 66 -4.77 3.55 4.10
CA ASP A 66 -3.62 2.80 4.64
C ASP A 66 -4.05 1.67 5.60
N GLY A 67 -3.12 0.89 6.15
CA GLY A 67 -3.44 -0.25 7.02
C GLY A 67 -4.12 0.05 8.34
N ALA A 68 -4.15 1.32 8.74
CA ALA A 68 -4.93 1.80 9.88
C ALA A 68 -6.24 2.50 9.44
N GLY A 69 -6.55 2.52 8.14
CA GLY A 69 -7.76 3.12 7.58
C GLY A 69 -7.68 4.64 7.39
N ASN A 70 -6.49 5.24 7.38
CA ASN A 70 -6.32 6.66 7.12
C ASN A 70 -6.19 6.92 5.61
N LEU A 71 -6.84 7.98 5.12
CA LEU A 71 -6.65 8.41 3.73
C LEU A 71 -5.24 9.00 3.56
N ARG A 72 -4.48 8.49 2.58
CA ARG A 72 -3.12 8.91 2.27
C ARG A 72 -2.95 9.20 0.79
N GLU A 73 -2.04 10.11 0.46
CA GLU A 73 -1.55 10.25 -0.90
C GLU A 73 -0.59 9.11 -1.26
N ARG A 74 -0.67 8.62 -2.51
CA ARG A 74 0.26 7.61 -3.03
C ARG A 74 1.60 8.23 -3.46
#